data_AF-A0A3A4RBN4-F1
#
_entry.id   AF-A0A3A4RBN4-F1
#
_cell.length_a   1.000
_cell.length_b   1.000
_cell.length_c   1.000
_cell.angle_alpha   90.00
_cell.angle_beta   90.00
_cell.angle_gamma   90.00
#
_symmetry.space_group_name_H-M   'P 1'
#
loop_
_entity.id
_entity.type
_entity.pdbx_description
1 polymer ?
#
loop_
_entity_poly.entity_id
_entity_poly.type
_entity_poly.pdbx_seq_one_letter_code
_entity_poly.pdbx_strand_id
1 'polypeptide(L)'
;MPDHKIKRITVYPGQRLSYQRHFHRSEHWYVLKGCAILTKNGHEIELTSGQAIDLPVGSWHRIRNSGEENLVFIEVQTGDYFGEDDIERAEDDYGRV
;
A
#
# COMPACT_ATOMS: atom_id res chain seq x y z
N MET A 1 -16.79 -11.53 -12.63
CA MET A 1 -15.35 -11.23 -12.47
C MET A 1 -15.03 -11.26 -10.98
N PRO A 2 -13.81 -11.58 -10.55
CA PRO A 2 -13.47 -11.55 -9.13
C PRO A 2 -13.74 -10.14 -8.56
N ASP A 3 -14.40 -10.08 -7.42
CA ASP A 3 -14.78 -8.86 -6.68
C ASP A 3 -13.64 -8.33 -5.79
N HIS A 4 -12.57 -9.12 -5.64
CA HIS A 4 -11.41 -8.78 -4.82
C HIS A 4 -10.11 -9.44 -5.28
N LYS A 5 -8.99 -8.91 -4.80
CA LYS A 5 -7.64 -9.50 -4.93
C LYS A 5 -6.89 -9.36 -3.60
N ILE A 6 -6.18 -10.40 -3.20
CA ILE A 6 -5.40 -10.41 -1.95
C ILE A 6 -3.93 -10.56 -2.28
N LYS A 7 -3.08 -9.74 -1.65
CA LYS A 7 -1.63 -9.87 -1.69
C LYS A 7 -1.06 -9.93 -0.29
N ARG A 8 0.02 -10.69 -0.13
CA ARG A 8 0.91 -10.59 1.03
C ARG A 8 2.19 -9.92 0.58
N ILE A 9 2.46 -8.75 1.13
CA ILE A 9 3.58 -7.91 0.72
C ILE A 9 4.62 -7.88 1.85
N THR A 10 5.89 -8.03 1.47
CA THR A 10 7.03 -7.85 2.36
C THR A 10 7.81 -6.62 1.91
N VAL A 11 8.06 -5.68 2.80
CA VAL A 11 8.90 -4.51 2.57
C VAL A 11 10.13 -4.63 3.46
N TYR A 12 11.30 -4.74 2.85
CA TYR A 12 12.57 -4.86 3.57
C TYR A 12 12.93 -3.55 4.30
N PRO A 13 13.77 -3.60 5.35
CA PRO A 13 14.22 -2.41 6.07
C PRO A 13 14.73 -1.30 5.13
N GLY A 14 14.28 -0.07 5.38
CA GLY A 14 14.61 1.10 4.57
C GLY A 14 13.98 1.15 3.17
N GLN A 15 13.24 0.13 2.74
CA GLN A 15 12.52 0.12 1.46
C GLN A 15 11.13 0.74 1.61
N ARG A 16 10.55 1.14 0.47
CA ARG A 16 9.21 1.73 0.39
C ARG A 16 8.52 1.32 -0.91
N LEU A 17 7.19 1.31 -0.90
CA LEU A 17 6.40 1.21 -2.11
C LEU A 17 6.29 2.60 -2.78
N SER A 18 6.02 2.60 -4.09
CA SER A 18 5.80 3.81 -4.88
C SER A 18 4.64 4.63 -4.33
N TYR A 19 4.71 5.96 -4.42
CA TYR A 19 3.57 6.81 -4.10
C TYR A 19 2.55 6.76 -5.22
N GLN A 20 1.41 6.13 -4.94
CA GLN A 20 0.44 5.77 -5.97
C GLN A 20 -1.01 5.99 -5.54
N ARG A 21 -1.91 6.00 -6.51
CA ARG A 21 -3.36 5.95 -6.29
C ARG A 21 -4.02 5.06 -7.35
N HIS A 22 -5.29 4.74 -7.09
CA HIS A 22 -6.12 3.90 -7.95
C HIS A 22 -7.42 4.60 -8.32
N PHE A 23 -7.94 4.36 -9.53
CA PHE A 23 -9.18 4.98 -10.01
C PHE A 23 -10.41 4.07 -9.86
N HIS A 24 -10.20 2.75 -9.79
CA HIS A 24 -11.26 1.74 -9.80
C HIS A 24 -11.31 0.86 -8.56
N ARG A 25 -10.26 0.86 -7.73
CA ARG A 25 -10.21 0.03 -6.52
C ARG A 25 -9.87 0.81 -5.25
N SER A 26 -10.44 0.34 -4.15
CA SER A 26 -9.98 0.64 -2.81
C SER A 26 -9.08 -0.48 -2.30
N GLU A 27 -8.27 -0.16 -1.31
CA GLU A 27 -7.42 -1.14 -0.65
C GLU A 27 -7.60 -1.08 0.87
N HIS A 28 -7.48 -2.23 1.51
CA HIS A 28 -7.42 -2.38 2.95
C HIS A 28 -6.10 -3.07 3.31
N TRP A 29 -5.27 -2.41 4.10
CA TRP A 29 -3.97 -2.93 4.49
C TRP A 29 -3.97 -3.32 5.97
N TYR A 30 -3.61 -4.56 6.25
CA TYR A 30 -3.47 -5.10 7.62
C TYR A 30 -2.01 -5.49 7.89
N VAL A 31 -1.38 -4.83 8.86
CA VAL A 31 0.03 -5.08 9.19
C VAL A 31 0.15 -6.35 10.03
N LEU A 32 0.83 -7.36 9.48
CA LEU A 32 1.11 -8.61 10.16
C LEU A 32 2.35 -8.54 11.05
N LYS A 33 3.36 -7.80 10.62
CA LYS A 33 4.67 -7.75 11.28
C LYS A 33 5.39 -6.43 11.00
N GLY A 34 6.13 -5.93 11.99
CA GLY A 34 7.06 -4.81 11.85
C GLY A 34 6.43 -3.44 12.13
N CYS A 35 7.21 -2.40 11.84
CA CYS A 35 6.82 -1.01 11.96
C CYS A 35 6.84 -0.34 10.59
N ALA A 36 5.80 0.45 10.32
CA ALA A 36 5.60 1.11 9.06
C ALA A 36 5.28 2.58 9.26
N ILE A 37 5.63 3.36 8.25
CA ILE A 37 5.07 4.70 8.07
C ILE A 37 4.28 4.67 6.77
N LEU A 38 2.97 4.84 6.90
CA LEU A 38 2.07 5.05 5.78
C LEU A 38 1.99 6.54 5.48
N THR A 39 2.22 6.93 4.23
CA THR A 39 1.89 8.28 3.77
C THR A 39 0.56 8.20 3.03
N LYS A 40 -0.47 8.92 3.50
CA LYS A 40 -1.79 9.02 2.85
C LYS A 40 -2.14 10.49 2.60
N ASN A 41 -2.33 10.88 1.35
CA ASN A 41 -2.59 12.25 0.93
C ASN A 41 -1.61 13.27 1.55
N GLY A 42 -0.32 12.93 1.59
CA GLY A 42 0.74 13.76 2.19
C GLY A 42 0.88 13.67 3.71
N HIS A 43 -0.01 12.97 4.41
CA HIS A 43 0.06 12.80 5.87
C HIS A 43 0.72 11.47 6.24
N GLU A 44 1.71 11.52 7.13
CA GLU A 44 2.34 10.31 7.68
C GLU A 44 1.54 9.76 8.87
N ILE A 45 1.38 8.44 8.89
CA ILE A 45 0.68 7.67 9.92
C ILE A 45 1.58 6.48 10.29
N GLU A 46 1.88 6.35 11.58
CA GLU A 46 2.57 5.17 12.10
C GLU A 46 1.63 3.98 12.18
N LEU A 47 2.07 2.85 11.64
CA LEU A 47 1.37 1.57 11.76
C LEU A 47 2.34 0.49 12.28
N THR A 48 1.85 -0.33 13.20
CA THR A 48 2.54 -1.50 13.75
C THR A 48 1.69 -2.74 13.57
N SER A 49 2.30 -3.91 13.80
CA SER A 49 1.60 -5.21 13.80
C SER A 49 0.23 -5.16 14.50
N GLY A 50 -0.80 -5.68 13.84
CA GLY A 50 -2.18 -5.72 14.34
C GLY A 50 -3.03 -4.51 13.95
N GLN A 51 -2.43 -3.43 13.42
CA GLN A 51 -3.15 -2.26 12.94
C GLN A 51 -3.50 -2.36 11.45
N ALA A 52 -4.53 -1.61 11.06
CA ALA A 52 -5.05 -1.61 9.71
C ALA A 52 -5.35 -0.19 9.23
N ILE A 53 -5.46 -0.03 7.92
CA ILE A 53 -5.84 1.24 7.29
C ILE A 53 -6.63 0.97 6.01
N ASP A 54 -7.67 1.78 5.81
CA ASP A 54 -8.41 1.84 4.55
C ASP A 54 -7.87 2.94 3.63
N LEU A 55 -7.74 2.60 2.36
CA LEU A 55 -7.25 3.43 1.27
C LEU A 55 -8.35 3.52 0.20
N PRO A 56 -9.21 4.55 0.28
CA PRO A 56 -10.28 4.75 -0.70
C PRO A 56 -9.74 4.98 -2.11
N VAL A 57 -10.59 4.73 -3.10
CA VAL A 57 -10.37 5.12 -4.51
C VAL A 57 -9.92 6.59 -4.57
N GLY A 58 -8.90 6.86 -5.40
CA GLY A 58 -8.34 8.18 -5.64
C GLY A 58 -7.43 8.71 -4.53
N SER A 59 -7.33 8.02 -3.38
CA SER A 59 -6.40 8.43 -2.32
C SER A 59 -4.96 8.11 -2.70
N TRP A 60 -4.08 9.10 -2.56
CA TRP A 60 -2.65 8.90 -2.75
C TRP A 60 -2.05 8.22 -1.53
N HIS A 61 -1.35 7.11 -1.73
CA HIS A 61 -0.82 6.33 -0.62
C HIS A 61 0.50 5.61 -0.94
N ARG A 62 1.27 5.34 0.11
CA ARG A 62 2.42 4.43 0.10
C ARG A 62 2.78 4.02 1.51
N ILE A 63 3.55 2.94 1.63
CA ILE A 63 4.11 2.48 2.90
C ILE A 63 5.63 2.36 2.78
N ARG A 64 6.33 2.81 3.82
CA ARG A 64 7.77 2.56 4.00
C ARG A 64 7.98 1.74 5.27
N ASN A 65 8.97 0.85 5.23
CA ASN A 65 9.42 0.17 6.43
C ASN A 65 10.29 1.12 7.25
N SER A 66 9.84 1.45 8.48
CA SER A 66 10.56 2.33 9.40
C SER A 66 11.37 1.57 10.45
N GLY A 67 11.27 0.24 10.50
CA GLY A 67 11.99 -0.61 11.43
C GLY A 67 13.23 -1.29 10.83
N GLU A 68 13.90 -2.06 11.68
CA GLU A 68 15.09 -2.85 11.33
C GLU A 68 14.75 -4.29 10.88
N GLU A 69 13.52 -4.74 11.10
CA GLU A 69 13.02 -6.03 10.63
C GLU A 69 12.08 -5.89 9.43
N ASN A 70 11.78 -7.01 8.76
CA ASN A 70 10.84 -7.00 7.63
C ASN A 70 9.44 -6.56 8.07
N LEU A 71 8.92 -5.55 7.38
CA LEU A 71 7.51 -5.18 7.39
C LEU A 71 6.74 -6.17 6.52
N VAL A 72 5.67 -6.75 7.05
CA VAL A 72 4.78 -7.65 6.30
C VAL A 72 3.35 -7.19 6.51
N PHE A 73 2.60 -7.05 5.44
CA PHE A 73 1.17 -6.72 5.50
C PHE A 73 0.36 -7.48 4.45
N ILE A 74 -0.93 -7.62 4.72
CA ILE A 74 -1.91 -8.11 3.74
C ILE A 74 -2.58 -6.90 3.11
N GLU A 75 -2.64 -6.89 1.79
CA GLU A 75 -3.38 -5.94 0.98
C GLU A 75 -4.61 -6.65 0.42
N VAL A 76 -5.79 -6.18 0.80
CA VAL A 76 -7.07 -6.59 0.23
C VAL A 76 -7.53 -5.49 -0.71
N GLN A 77 -7.64 -5.78 -1.99
CA GLN A 77 -8.15 -4.87 -3.00
C GLN A 77 -9.61 -5.20 -3.30
N THR A 78 -10.47 -4.20 -3.38
CA THR A 78 -11.89 -4.33 -3.73
C THR A 78 -12.26 -3.29 -4.77
N GLY A 79 -13.07 -3.68 -5.77
CA GLY A 79 -13.40 -2.83 -6.91
C GLY A 79 -13.87 -3.63 -8.11
N ASP A 80 -14.06 -2.94 -9.23
CA ASP A 80 -14.48 -3.54 -10.50
C ASP A 80 -13.31 -3.81 -11.46
N TYR A 81 -12.11 -3.29 -11.16
CA TYR A 81 -10.92 -3.43 -11.99
C TYR A 81 -9.61 -3.43 -11.18
N PHE A 82 -8.63 -4.26 -11.60
CA PHE A 82 -7.37 -4.49 -10.89
C PHE A 82 -6.13 -4.47 -11.80
N GLY A 83 -6.24 -3.90 -13.00
CA GLY A 83 -5.15 -3.76 -13.97
C GLY A 83 -4.04 -2.82 -13.49
N GLU A 84 -2.90 -2.82 -14.18
CA GLU A 84 -1.78 -1.91 -13.90
C GLU A 84 -2.06 -0.47 -14.39
N ASP A 85 -2.90 -0.32 -15.41
CA ASP A 85 -3.40 0.95 -15.95
C ASP A 85 -4.34 1.69 -15.00
N ASP A 86 -4.84 1.01 -13.95
CA ASP A 86 -5.56 1.64 -12.85
C ASP A 86 -4.63 2.45 -11.91
N ILE A 87 -3.31 2.28 -12.05
CA ILE A 87 -2.34 2.79 -11.09
C ILE A 87 -1.66 4.04 -11.64
N GLU A 88 -1.91 5.19 -10.99
CA GLU A 88 -1.11 6.39 -11.21
C GLU A 88 0.01 6.45 -10.17
N ARG A 89 1.25 6.69 -10.60
CA ARG A 89 2.44 6.78 -9.75
C ARG A 89 3.05 8.17 -9.83
N ALA A 90 3.19 8.84 -8.69
CA ALA A 90 3.82 10.16 -8.59
C ALA A 90 5.31 10.07 -8.25
N GLU A 91 5.69 9.11 -7.41
CA GLU A 91 7.09 8.84 -7.04
C GLU A 91 7.33 7.33 -7.12
N ASP A 92 8.08 6.89 -8.13
CA ASP A 92 8.43 5.48 -8.30
C ASP A 92 9.95 5.29 -8.34
N ASP A 93 10.47 4.63 -7.30
CA ASP A 93 11.89 4.31 -7.20
C ASP A 93 12.31 3.16 -8.16
N TYR A 94 11.34 2.53 -8.84
CA TYR A 94 11.55 1.36 -9.69
C TYR A 94 11.35 1.62 -11.19
N GLY A 95 11.09 2.87 -11.61
CA GLY A 95 11.08 3.28 -13.01
C GLY A 95 9.93 2.73 -13.87
N ARG A 96 8.76 2.45 -13.28
CA ARG A 96 7.54 2.00 -13.99
C ARG A 96 6.63 3.18 -14.37
N VAL A 97 7.22 4.36 -14.55
CA VAL A 97 6.54 5.59 -15.01
C VAL A 97 6.38 5.55 -16.52
#